data_AF-A0A383CDP5-F1
#
_entry.id   AF-A0A383CDP5-F1
#
_cell.length_a   1.000
_cell.length_b   1.000
_cell.length_c   1.000
_cell.angle_alpha   90.00
_cell.angle_beta   90.00
_cell.angle_gamma   90.00
#
_symmetry.space_group_name_H-M   'P 1'
#
loop_
_entity.id
_entity.type
_entity.pdbx_description
1 polymer ?
#
loop_
_entity_poly.entity_id
_entity_poly.type
_entity_poly.pdbx_seq_one_letter_code
_entity_poly.pdbx_strand_id
1 'polypeptide(L)'
;MLQLSIVVGLVVLTSAACSLFEAVLYSVPLSQIDALERAGRPSGSILRTLRAQVDRPIAAILSLNTVANTGGAALSGAIAAEVFGSVRIGYFSAAFTFVILLFSEIIPK
;
A
#
# COMPACT_ATOMS: atom_id res chain seq x y z
N MET A 1 7.17 9.54 -21.07
CA MET A 1 8.10 9.56 -19.91
C MET A 1 7.44 10.14 -18.66
N LEU A 2 7.00 11.41 -18.64
CA LEU A 2 6.39 12.03 -17.44
C LEU A 2 5.14 11.29 -16.93
N GLN A 3 4.23 10.89 -17.83
CA GLN A 3 3.01 10.15 -17.48
C GLN A 3 3.31 8.80 -16.80
N LEU A 4 4.31 8.08 -17.29
CA LEU A 4 4.73 6.80 -16.71
C LEU A 4 5.26 7.00 -15.29
N SER A 5 6.12 7.99 -15.07
CA SER A 5 6.69 8.28 -13.75
C SER A 5 5.60 8.66 -12.73
N ILE A 6 4.59 9.43 -13.14
CA ILE A 6 3.47 9.82 -12.26
C ILE A 6 2.64 8.59 -11.89
N VAL A 7 2.27 7.75 -12.86
CA VAL A 7 1.44 6.55 -12.60
C VAL A 7 2.19 5.56 -11.71
N VAL A 8 3.45 5.25 -12.04
CA VAL A 8 4.30 4.36 -11.23
C VAL A 8 4.48 4.90 -9.81
N GLY A 9 4.76 6.20 -9.66
CA GLY A 9 4.90 6.83 -8.36
C GLY A 9 3.63 6.72 -7.52
N LEU A 10 2.47 7.00 -8.12
CA LEU A 10 1.18 6.94 -7.41
C LEU A 10 0.83 5.51 -6.95
N VAL A 11 1.10 4.50 -7.79
CA VAL A 11 0.88 3.09 -7.45
C VAL A 11 1.78 2.67 -6.29
N VAL A 12 3.08 2.95 -6.38
CA VAL A 12 4.04 2.59 -5.32
C VAL A 12 3.72 3.31 -4.02
N LEU A 13 3.39 4.59 -4.05
CA LEU A 13 3.03 5.36 -2.86
C LEU A 13 1.75 4.84 -2.20
N THR A 14 0.72 4.53 -2.99
CA THR A 14 -0.54 3.99 -2.48
C THR A 14 -0.30 2.61 -1.84
N SER A 15 0.48 1.76 -2.51
CA SER A 15 0.84 0.42 -2.03
C SER A 15 1.66 0.47 -0.73
N ALA A 16 2.66 1.36 -0.66
CA ALA A 16 3.46 1.59 0.55
C ALA A 16 2.62 2.14 1.71
N ALA A 17 1.70 3.09 1.45
CA ALA A 17 0.81 3.63 2.48
C ALA A 17 -0.13 2.56 3.04
N CYS A 18 -0.70 1.73 2.18
CA CYS A 18 -1.52 0.58 2.58
C CYS A 18 -0.76 -0.34 3.55
N SER A 19 0.46 -0.73 3.19
CA SER A 19 1.29 -1.62 4.00
C SER A 19 1.73 -0.99 5.33
N LEU A 20 2.03 0.31 5.33
CA LEU A 20 2.31 1.04 6.57
C LEU A 20 1.11 1.04 7.53
N PHE A 21 -0.11 1.24 7.01
CA PHE A 21 -1.32 1.17 7.84
C PHE A 21 -1.52 -0.23 8.42
N GLU A 22 -1.30 -1.28 7.63
CA GLU A 22 -1.35 -2.67 8.11
C GLU A 22 -0.36 -2.91 9.26
N ALA A 23 0.90 -2.50 9.09
CA ALA A 23 1.95 -2.64 10.09
C ALA A 23 1.64 -1.88 11.39
N VAL A 24 1.12 -0.64 11.27
CA VAL A 24 0.71 0.16 12.44
C VAL A 24 -0.48 -0.48 13.16
N LEU A 25 -1.51 -0.94 12.44
CA LEU A 25 -2.65 -1.61 13.06
C LEU A 25 -2.23 -2.87 13.82
N TYR A 26 -1.24 -3.60 13.31
CA TYR A 26 -0.72 -4.81 13.97
C TYR A 26 0.20 -4.49 15.16
N SER A 27 1.02 -3.45 15.06
CA SER A 27 2.13 -3.17 16.00
C SER A 27 1.78 -2.24 17.15
N VAL A 28 0.72 -1.42 17.05
CA VAL A 28 0.28 -0.60 18.19
C VAL A 28 -0.08 -1.53 19.34
N PRO A 29 0.29 -1.31 20.62
CA PRO A 29 -0.12 -2.14 21.77
C PRO A 29 -1.43 -1.65 22.42
N LEU A 30 -2.19 -2.55 23.07
CA LEU A 30 -3.50 -2.22 23.68
C LEU A 30 -3.35 -1.15 24.77
N SER A 31 -2.22 -1.16 25.49
CA SER A 31 -1.87 -0.18 26.50
C SER A 31 -1.74 1.25 25.95
N GLN A 32 -1.26 1.44 24.71
CA GLN A 32 -1.27 2.76 24.06
C GLN A 32 -2.70 3.20 23.76
N ILE A 33 -3.56 2.30 23.29
CA ILE A 33 -4.96 2.60 23.00
C ILE A 33 -5.69 3.05 24.26
N ASP A 34 -5.51 2.30 25.36
CA ASP A 34 -6.06 2.66 26.67
C ASP A 34 -5.54 4.03 27.15
N ALA A 35 -4.26 4.34 26.91
CA ALA A 35 -3.70 5.65 27.25
C ALA A 35 -4.33 6.79 26.43
N LEU A 36 -4.59 6.57 25.14
CA LEU A 36 -5.27 7.54 24.27
C LEU A 36 -6.73 7.78 24.69
N GLU A 37 -7.46 6.71 25.07
CA GLU A 37 -8.83 6.83 25.59
C GLU A 37 -8.86 7.60 26.91
N ARG A 38 -7.94 7.30 27.84
CA ARG A 38 -7.81 8.03 29.10
C ARG A 38 -7.44 9.49 28.91
N ALA A 39 -6.69 9.81 27.86
CA ALA A 39 -6.36 11.18 27.47
C ALA A 39 -7.53 11.92 26.76
N GLY A 40 -8.70 11.29 26.62
CA GLY A 40 -9.87 11.88 25.97
C GLY A 40 -9.72 12.07 24.46
N ARG A 41 -8.74 11.40 23.82
CA ARG A 41 -8.49 11.54 22.38
C ARG A 41 -9.49 10.66 21.61
N PRO A 42 -10.21 11.19 20.61
CA PRO A 42 -11.17 10.40 19.82
C PRO A 42 -10.49 9.27 19.04
N SER A 43 -9.21 9.43 18.71
CA SER A 43 -8.40 8.39 18.08
C SER A 43 -8.27 7.12 18.92
N GLY A 44 -8.36 7.20 20.26
CA GLY A 44 -8.31 6.02 21.14
C GLY A 44 -9.47 5.07 20.91
N SER A 45 -10.70 5.60 20.94
CA SER A 45 -11.91 4.81 20.70
C SER A 45 -11.95 4.22 19.28
N ILE A 46 -11.55 5.01 18.28
CA ILE A 46 -11.46 4.55 16.88
C ILE A 46 -10.45 3.40 16.75
N LEU A 47 -9.24 3.55 17.29
CA LEU A 47 -8.21 2.50 17.23
C LEU A 47 -8.64 1.25 17.99
N ARG A 48 -9.38 1.40 19.10
CA ARG A 48 -9.92 0.26 19.85
C ARG A 48 -10.91 -0.54 19.02
N THR A 49 -11.83 0.11 18.33
CA THR A 49 -12.79 -0.55 17.44
C THR A 49 -12.09 -1.19 16.24
N LEU A 50 -11.15 -0.48 15.61
CA LEU A 50 -10.38 -1.00 14.47
C LEU A 50 -9.55 -2.23 14.86
N ARG A 51 -8.96 -2.24 16.05
CA ARG A 51 -8.18 -3.37 16.55
C ARG A 51 -9.03 -4.54 17.03
N ALA A 52 -10.19 -4.28 17.63
CA ALA A 52 -11.11 -5.32 18.07
C ALA A 52 -11.63 -6.16 16.89
N GLN A 53 -11.66 -5.59 15.68
CA GLN A 53 -12.02 -6.26 14.43
C GLN A 53 -10.94 -6.04 13.37
N VAL A 54 -9.69 -6.39 13.68
CA VAL A 54 -8.53 -6.08 12.83
C VAL A 54 -8.64 -6.65 11.41
N ASP A 55 -9.35 -7.77 11.23
CA ASP A 55 -9.55 -8.42 9.93
C ASP A 55 -10.28 -7.52 8.93
N ARG A 56 -11.19 -6.67 9.39
CA ARG A 56 -12.02 -5.82 8.52
C ARG A 56 -11.23 -4.67 7.87
N PRO A 57 -10.48 -3.82 8.60
CA PRO A 57 -9.61 -2.82 8.01
C PRO A 57 -8.45 -3.45 7.24
N ILE A 58 -7.86 -4.56 7.70
CA ILE A 58 -6.79 -5.25 6.96
C ILE A 58 -7.31 -5.75 5.60
N ALA A 59 -8.49 -6.39 5.56
CA ALA A 59 -9.07 -6.86 4.30
C ALA A 59 -9.35 -5.70 3.32
N ALA A 60 -9.79 -4.54 3.84
CA ALA A 60 -10.00 -3.35 3.02
C ALA A 60 -8.67 -2.79 2.46
N ILE A 61 -7.63 -2.74 3.31
CA ILE A 61 -6.27 -2.31 2.92
C ILE A 61 -5.70 -3.25 1.85
N LEU A 62 -5.81 -4.57 2.05
CA LEU A 62 -5.32 -5.58 1.11
C LEU A 62 -6.07 -5.53 -0.23
N SER A 63 -7.38 -5.29 -0.19
CA SER A 63 -8.20 -5.11 -1.39
C SER A 63 -7.76 -3.86 -2.16
N LEU A 64 -7.52 -2.75 -1.47
CA LEU A 64 -7.03 -1.52 -2.08
C LEU A 64 -5.64 -1.73 -2.69
N ASN A 65 -4.75 -2.45 -1.99
CA ASN A 65 -3.42 -2.77 -2.50
C ASN A 65 -3.47 -3.63 -3.77
N THR A 66 -4.38 -4.61 -3.80
CA THR A 66 -4.62 -5.45 -4.98
C THR A 66 -5.09 -4.60 -6.16
N VAL A 67 -6.09 -3.74 -5.96
CA VAL A 67 -6.57 -2.83 -7.02
C VAL A 67 -5.46 -1.90 -7.51
N ALA A 68 -4.67 -1.33 -6.58
CA ALA A 68 -3.56 -0.44 -6.92
C ALA A 68 -2.48 -1.17 -7.74
N ASN A 69 -2.06 -2.37 -7.31
CA ASN A 69 -1.03 -3.13 -8.00
C ASN A 69 -1.50 -3.68 -9.34
N THR A 70 -2.70 -4.25 -9.42
CA THR A 70 -3.24 -4.79 -10.66
C THR A 70 -3.56 -3.67 -11.67
N GLY A 71 -4.28 -2.64 -11.23
CA GLY A 71 -4.60 -1.48 -12.08
C GLY A 71 -3.35 -0.70 -12.47
N GLY A 72 -2.44 -0.51 -11.52
CA GLY A 72 -1.15 0.15 -11.72
C GLY A 72 -0.24 -0.57 -12.69
N ALA A 73 -0.15 -1.91 -12.60
CA ALA A 73 0.62 -2.72 -13.54
C ALA A 73 0.00 -2.69 -14.95
N ALA A 74 -1.33 -2.75 -15.06
CA ALA A 74 -2.01 -2.66 -16.35
C ALA A 74 -1.78 -1.30 -17.03
N LEU A 75 -1.98 -0.20 -16.28
CA LEU A 75 -1.78 1.17 -16.80
C LEU A 75 -0.30 1.45 -17.12
N SER A 76 0.60 1.11 -16.20
CA SER A 76 2.04 1.33 -16.38
C SER A 76 2.59 0.46 -17.51
N GLY A 77 2.09 -0.77 -17.65
CA GLY A 77 2.44 -1.68 -18.74
C GLY A 77 1.99 -1.16 -20.10
N ALA A 78 0.75 -0.65 -20.20
CA ALA A 78 0.23 -0.04 -21.42
C ALA A 78 1.08 1.18 -21.84
N ILE A 79 1.38 2.09 -20.90
CA ILE A 79 2.20 3.27 -21.17
C ILE A 79 3.66 2.87 -21.49
N ALA A 80 4.21 1.87 -20.80
CA ALA A 80 5.57 1.38 -21.06
C ALA A 80 5.71 0.74 -22.44
N ALA A 81 4.65 0.08 -22.95
CA ALA A 81 4.64 -0.50 -24.28
C ALA A 81 4.81 0.56 -25.39
N GLU A 82 4.13 1.69 -25.26
CA GLU A 82 4.25 2.83 -26.19
C GLU A 82 5.63 3.51 -26.10
N VAL A 83 6.19 3.59 -24.90
CA VAL A 83 7.40 4.35 -24.62
C VAL A 83 8.69 3.56 -24.90
N PHE A 84 8.76 2.28 -24.54
CA PHE A 84 9.98 1.48 -24.59
C PHE A 84 10.01 0.47 -25.75
N GLY A 85 8.88 0.22 -26.39
CA GLY A 85 8.70 -0.82 -27.40
C GLY A 85 8.62 -2.23 -26.78
N SER A 86 8.05 -3.18 -27.52
CA SER A 86 7.66 -4.52 -27.04
C SER A 86 8.80 -5.32 -26.37
N VAL A 87 10.03 -5.19 -26.85
CA VAL A 87 11.19 -5.97 -26.38
C VAL A 87 11.59 -5.63 -24.93
N ARG A 88 11.32 -4.41 -24.47
CA ARG A 88 11.75 -3.92 -23.14
C ARG A 88 10.67 -3.99 -22.06
N ILE A 89 9.44 -4.38 -22.42
CA ILE A 89 8.32 -4.51 -21.49
C ILE A 89 8.64 -5.53 -20.39
N GLY A 90 9.26 -6.67 -20.74
CA GLY A 90 9.60 -7.71 -19.76
C GLY A 90 10.51 -7.21 -18.63
N TYR A 91 11.56 -6.45 -18.99
CA TYR A 91 12.46 -5.85 -18.00
C TYR A 91 11.76 -4.78 -17.15
N PHE A 92 10.90 -3.96 -17.77
CA PHE A 92 10.11 -2.98 -17.03
C PHE A 92 9.17 -3.64 -16.03
N SER A 93 8.41 -4.66 -16.45
CA SER A 93 7.47 -5.38 -15.57
C SER A 93 8.17 -6.09 -14.42
N ALA A 94 9.35 -6.68 -14.66
CA ALA A 94 10.15 -7.31 -13.61
C ALA A 94 10.64 -6.27 -12.59
N ALA A 95 11.21 -5.16 -13.07
CA ALA A 95 11.69 -4.08 -12.19
C ALA A 95 10.53 -3.42 -11.41
N PHE A 96 9.41 -3.15 -12.08
CA PHE A 96 8.23 -2.54 -11.46
C PHE A 96 7.64 -3.44 -10.36
N THR A 97 7.51 -4.74 -10.62
CA THR A 97 7.06 -5.72 -9.62
C THR A 97 8.01 -5.78 -8.43
N PHE A 98 9.32 -5.80 -8.69
CA PHE A 98 10.33 -5.80 -7.63
C PHE A 98 10.22 -4.57 -6.73
N VAL A 99 10.04 -3.37 -7.31
CA VAL A 99 9.83 -2.13 -6.56
C VAL A 99 8.57 -2.22 -5.70
N ILE A 100 7.45 -2.69 -6.24
CA ILE A 100 6.21 -2.85 -5.48
C ILE A 100 6.42 -3.78 -4.29
N LEU A 101 7.03 -4.96 -4.48
CA LEU A 101 7.27 -5.91 -3.39
C LEU A 101 8.16 -5.32 -2.30
N LEU A 102 9.22 -4.61 -2.70
CA LEU A 102 10.14 -3.99 -1.75
C LEU A 102 9.42 -2.97 -0.85
N PHE A 103 8.64 -2.07 -1.44
CA PHE A 103 7.99 -0.98 -0.69
C PHE A 103 6.66 -1.39 -0.04
N SER A 104 5.97 -2.40 -0.56
CA SER A 104 4.66 -2.82 -0.06
C SER A 104 4.69 -4.06 0.82
N GLU A 105 5.71 -4.91 0.72
CA GLU A 105 5.77 -6.12 1.53
C GLU A 105 7.00 -6.18 2.43
N ILE A 106 8.18 -5.83 1.90
CA ILE A 106 9.46 -6.12 2.59
C ILE A 106 9.81 -5.04 3.62
N ILE A 107 9.60 -3.76 3.31
CA ILE A 107 9.96 -2.65 4.21
C ILE A 107 8.98 -2.47 5.37
N PRO A 108 7.64 -2.55 5.17
CA PRO A 108 6.71 -2.21 6.25
C PRO A 108 6.35 -3.37 7.20
N LYS A 109 6.54 -4.64 6.78
CA LYS A 109 6.41 -5.83 7.64
C LYS A 109 7.68 -6.04 8.46
#